data_AF-A0A8S3EL33-F1
#
_entry.id   AF-A0A8S3EL33-F1
#
_cell.length_a   1.000
_cell.length_b   1.000
_cell.length_c   1.000
_cell.angle_alpha   90.00
_cell.angle_beta   90.00
_cell.angle_gamma   90.00
#
_symmetry.space_group_name_H-M   'P 1'
#
loop_
_entity.id
_entity.type
_entity.pdbx_description
1 polymer ?
#
loop_
_entity_poly.entity_id
_entity_poly.type
_entity_poly.pdbx_seq_one_letter_code
_entity_poly.pdbx_strand_id
1 'polypeptide(L)'
;STTITTDPRPIIESSELCNILIGSLFYVPSNINTIRIVVRLCYGNQTKAKQMTGLMSFVRSIYPEGSSQVSFNEQLVFNDIHLRELQREALLLFEIYASFVDEADSSVTSLVSEVFDGISMRLVGWCSQALFDHEHNIIGGEHYLGIIDAATTARTGFYSLRNILDHNCPILTISLPNQPFYLPKIQARKDM
;
A
#
# COMPACT_ATOMS: atom_id res chain seq x y z
N SER A 1 31.97 -7.79 -13.16
CA SER A 1 30.73 -7.30 -12.54
C SER A 1 31.01 -5.92 -11.97
N THR A 2 30.52 -4.87 -12.62
CA THR A 2 30.67 -3.50 -12.16
C THR A 2 29.66 -3.29 -11.04
N THR A 3 30.13 -3.18 -9.80
CA THR A 3 29.31 -2.77 -8.66
C THR A 3 28.88 -1.32 -8.94
N ILE A 4 27.64 -1.13 -9.36
CA ILE A 4 27.05 0.21 -9.39
C ILE A 4 26.81 0.56 -7.93
N THR A 5 27.78 1.23 -7.31
CA THR A 5 27.53 2.00 -6.10
C THR A 5 26.67 3.19 -6.52
N THR A 6 25.35 3.03 -6.45
CA THR A 6 24.44 4.18 -6.55
C THR A 6 24.63 4.99 -5.29
N ASP A 7 25.42 6.05 -5.37
CA ASP A 7 25.51 7.03 -4.29
C ASP A 7 24.11 7.62 -4.01
N PRO A 8 23.79 7.89 -2.73
CA PRO A 8 22.53 8.55 -2.39
C PRO A 8 22.42 9.89 -3.10
N ARG A 9 21.28 10.11 -3.77
CA ARG A 9 21.03 11.32 -4.55
C ARG A 9 19.77 12.06 -4.10
N PRO A 10 19.76 13.39 -4.19
CA PRO A 10 18.61 14.17 -3.74
C PRO A 10 17.39 13.95 -4.65
N ILE A 11 16.19 13.84 -4.08
CA ILE A 11 14.97 13.59 -4.85
C ILE A 11 14.66 14.71 -5.86
N ILE A 12 15.10 15.94 -5.57
CA ILE A 12 14.83 17.13 -6.40
C ILE A 12 15.43 17.02 -7.82
N GLU A 13 16.45 16.17 -7.99
CA GLU A 13 17.10 15.92 -9.28
C GLU A 13 16.47 14.72 -10.01
N SER A 14 15.51 14.03 -9.40
CA SER A 14 14.90 12.82 -9.95
C SER A 14 13.77 13.13 -10.92
N SER A 15 13.86 12.59 -12.13
CA SER A 15 12.76 12.53 -13.09
C SER A 15 11.93 11.26 -12.95
N GLU A 16 12.26 10.37 -12.01
CA GLU A 16 11.57 9.09 -11.87
C GLU A 16 10.16 9.28 -11.32
N LEU A 17 9.25 8.41 -11.78
CA LEU A 17 7.89 8.35 -11.27
C LEU A 17 7.83 7.54 -9.99
N CYS A 18 6.98 7.98 -9.06
CA CYS A 18 6.66 7.19 -7.89
C CYS A 18 6.00 5.88 -8.34
N ASN A 19 6.60 4.76 -7.96
CA ASN A 19 6.07 3.44 -8.28
C ASN A 19 6.27 2.49 -7.10
N ILE A 20 5.42 1.48 -7.06
CA ILE A 20 5.38 0.47 -6.00
C ILE A 20 4.99 -0.87 -6.61
N LEU A 21 5.64 -1.94 -6.15
CA LEU A 21 5.25 -3.30 -6.45
C LEU A 21 4.31 -3.81 -5.35
N ILE A 22 3.15 -4.31 -5.74
CA ILE A 22 2.24 -5.04 -4.86
C ILE A 22 2.56 -6.53 -5.00
N GLY A 23 3.04 -7.14 -3.92
CA GLY A 23 3.51 -8.52 -3.89
C GLY A 23 2.38 -9.51 -3.65
N SER A 24 2.04 -9.73 -2.39
CA SER A 24 1.08 -10.74 -1.95
C SER A 24 0.25 -10.29 -0.76
N LEU A 25 -0.95 -10.86 -0.65
CA LEU A 25 -1.84 -10.70 0.49
C LEU A 25 -2.03 -12.05 1.18
N PHE A 26 -1.75 -12.14 2.47
CA PHE A 26 -1.81 -13.36 3.29
C PHE A 26 -2.97 -13.32 4.29
N TYR A 27 -3.42 -14.51 4.73
CA TYR A 27 -4.45 -14.72 5.76
C TYR A 27 -5.80 -14.06 5.43
N VAL A 28 -6.23 -14.24 4.19
CA VAL A 28 -7.48 -13.69 3.68
C VAL A 28 -8.67 -14.60 4.03
N PRO A 29 -9.82 -14.03 4.44
CA PRO A 29 -11.05 -14.80 4.67
C PRO A 29 -11.46 -15.69 3.49
N SER A 30 -11.98 -16.89 3.78
CA SER A 30 -12.33 -17.92 2.79
C SER A 30 -13.60 -17.62 1.98
N ASN A 31 -14.42 -16.67 2.43
CA ASN A 31 -15.67 -16.26 1.78
C ASN A 31 -15.46 -15.16 0.70
N ILE A 32 -14.22 -14.74 0.46
CA ILE A 32 -13.90 -13.74 -0.57
C ILE A 32 -13.82 -14.41 -1.95
N ASN A 33 -14.49 -13.79 -2.93
CA ASN A 33 -14.50 -14.19 -4.33
C ASN A 33 -13.38 -13.50 -5.12
N THR A 34 -13.34 -12.17 -5.08
CA THR A 34 -12.32 -11.36 -5.75
C THR A 34 -11.79 -10.26 -4.84
N ILE A 35 -10.54 -9.84 -5.08
CA ILE A 35 -9.87 -8.75 -4.36
C ILE A 35 -9.31 -7.73 -5.34
N ARG A 36 -9.35 -6.47 -4.91
CA ARG A 36 -8.62 -5.36 -5.49
C ARG A 36 -7.95 -4.55 -4.39
N ILE A 37 -6.71 -4.11 -4.65
CA ILE A 37 -6.01 -3.18 -3.76
C ILE A 37 -6.00 -1.81 -4.43
N VAL A 38 -6.53 -0.82 -3.71
CA VAL A 38 -6.47 0.59 -4.10
C VAL A 38 -5.34 1.23 -3.31
N VAL A 39 -4.40 1.87 -4.00
CA VAL A 39 -3.27 2.56 -3.40
C VAL A 39 -3.42 4.06 -3.59
N ARG A 40 -3.38 4.82 -2.50
CA ARG A 40 -3.51 6.27 -2.50
C ARG A 40 -2.24 6.90 -1.97
N LEU A 41 -1.66 7.80 -2.74
CA LEU A 41 -0.66 8.74 -2.23
C LEU A 41 -1.40 9.86 -1.48
N CYS A 42 -1.10 10.03 -0.21
CA CYS A 42 -1.77 10.98 0.68
C CYS A 42 -0.78 11.97 1.28
N TYR A 43 -1.19 13.25 1.39
CA TYR A 43 -0.57 14.27 2.25
C TYR A 43 -1.57 14.66 3.34
N GLY A 44 -1.34 14.23 4.57
CA GLY A 44 -2.33 14.27 5.63
C GLY A 44 -3.62 13.57 5.19
N ASN A 45 -4.75 14.29 5.23
CA ASN A 45 -6.06 13.75 4.86
C ASN A 45 -6.39 13.85 3.36
N GLN A 46 -5.50 14.39 2.53
CA GLN A 46 -5.75 14.64 1.12
C GLN A 46 -5.12 13.55 0.25
N THR A 47 -5.93 12.89 -0.58
CA THR A 47 -5.43 12.02 -1.66
C THR A 47 -4.90 12.90 -2.80
N LYS A 48 -3.64 12.67 -3.18
CA LYS A 48 -2.93 13.36 -4.27
C LYS A 48 -2.91 12.55 -5.55
N ALA A 49 -2.78 11.24 -5.43
CA ALA A 49 -2.88 10.32 -6.55
C ALA A 49 -3.48 8.99 -6.09
N LYS A 50 -4.14 8.29 -7.02
CA LYS A 50 -4.78 6.98 -6.82
C LYS A 50 -4.32 6.03 -7.92
N GLN A 51 -3.93 4.83 -7.53
CA GLN A 51 -3.67 3.69 -8.41
C GLN A 51 -4.39 2.47 -7.84
N MET A 52 -4.55 1.43 -8.65
CA MET A 52 -5.18 0.19 -8.20
C MET A 52 -4.65 -1.01 -8.97
N THR A 53 -4.67 -2.17 -8.33
CA THR A 53 -4.33 -3.43 -8.97
C THR A 53 -5.43 -3.89 -9.94
N GLY A 54 -5.08 -4.81 -10.83
CA GLY A 54 -6.03 -5.71 -11.48
C GLY A 54 -6.93 -6.41 -10.46
N LEU A 55 -8.09 -6.88 -10.93
CA LEU A 55 -8.97 -7.74 -10.13
C LEU A 55 -8.32 -9.13 -10.01
N MET A 56 -8.03 -9.55 -8.79
CA MET A 56 -7.52 -10.88 -8.51
C MET A 56 -8.64 -11.78 -8.02
N SER A 57 -8.85 -12.90 -8.72
CA SER A 57 -9.75 -13.96 -8.28
C SER A 57 -9.01 -14.94 -7.39
N PHE A 58 -9.69 -15.44 -6.36
CA PHE A 58 -9.10 -16.45 -5.48
C PHE A 58 -8.93 -17.79 -6.20
N VAL A 59 -7.69 -18.27 -6.29
CA VAL A 59 -7.41 -19.68 -6.53
C VAL A 59 -7.17 -20.34 -5.18
N ARG A 60 -8.10 -21.19 -4.74
CA ARG A 60 -8.08 -21.82 -3.42
C ARG A 60 -6.91 -22.81 -3.33
N SER A 61 -5.75 -22.38 -2.83
CA SER A 61 -4.74 -23.30 -2.33
C SER A 61 -5.04 -23.58 -0.86
N ILE A 62 -5.66 -24.73 -0.58
CA ILE A 62 -5.80 -25.24 0.79
C ILE A 62 -4.41 -25.73 1.20
N TYR A 63 -3.58 -24.84 1.74
CA TYR A 63 -2.37 -25.28 2.43
C TYR A 63 -2.80 -26.03 3.71
N PRO A 64 -2.06 -27.08 4.12
CA PRO A 64 -2.39 -27.86 5.33
C PRO A 64 -2.51 -27.02 6.60
N GLU A 65 -1.96 -25.79 6.60
CA GLU A 65 -1.96 -24.86 7.73
C GLU A 65 -3.07 -23.78 7.66
N GLY A 66 -3.97 -23.85 6.68
CA GLY A 66 -5.13 -22.94 6.61
C GLY A 66 -4.81 -21.48 6.23
N SER A 67 -3.56 -21.18 5.84
CA SER A 67 -3.18 -19.86 5.32
C SER A 67 -3.56 -19.72 3.84
N SER A 68 -4.37 -18.72 3.54
CA SER A 68 -4.72 -18.32 2.18
C SER A 68 -3.79 -17.20 1.70
N GLN A 69 -3.44 -17.22 0.40
CA GLN A 69 -2.59 -16.21 -0.22
C GLN A 69 -3.17 -15.78 -1.57
N VAL A 70 -3.09 -14.48 -1.86
CA VAL A 70 -3.26 -13.91 -3.21
C VAL A 70 -1.94 -13.31 -3.64
N SER A 71 -1.42 -13.73 -4.79
CA SER A 71 -0.26 -13.10 -5.41
C SER A 71 -0.72 -12.07 -6.44
N PHE A 72 -0.28 -10.83 -6.29
CA PHE A 72 -0.52 -9.74 -7.23
C PHE A 72 0.63 -9.63 -8.24
N ASN A 73 1.86 -9.51 -7.73
CA ASN A 73 3.06 -9.26 -8.53
C ASN A 73 2.89 -8.13 -9.55
N GLU A 74 2.22 -7.05 -9.13
CA GLU A 74 1.80 -5.96 -10.01
C GLU A 74 2.52 -4.66 -9.65
N GLN A 75 3.18 -4.05 -10.64
CA GLN A 75 3.82 -2.74 -10.47
C GLN A 75 2.82 -1.63 -10.77
N LEU A 76 2.54 -0.80 -9.76
CA LEU A 76 1.70 0.38 -9.89
C LEU A 76 2.58 1.61 -10.05
N VAL A 77 2.37 2.35 -11.13
CA VAL A 77 3.09 3.59 -11.44
C VAL A 77 2.13 4.77 -11.29
N PHE A 78 2.46 5.72 -10.41
CA PHE A 78 1.71 6.96 -10.26
C PHE A 78 2.13 7.93 -11.38
N ASN A 79 1.54 7.76 -12.57
CA ASN A 79 1.97 8.40 -13.83
C ASN A 79 2.17 9.92 -13.78
N ASP A 80 1.48 10.62 -12.89
CA ASP A 80 1.54 12.08 -12.75
C ASP A 80 2.34 12.56 -11.53
N ILE A 81 3.04 11.66 -10.83
CA ILE A 81 3.78 11.98 -9.61
C ILE A 81 5.25 11.60 -9.79
N HIS A 82 6.09 12.62 -9.96
CA HIS A 82 7.53 12.43 -9.92
C HIS A 82 8.05 12.36 -8.48
N LEU A 83 9.15 11.63 -8.26
CA LEU A 83 9.79 11.56 -6.94
C LEU A 83 10.20 12.94 -6.41
N ARG A 84 10.60 13.87 -7.29
CA ARG A 84 10.94 15.26 -6.93
C ARG A 84 9.78 16.08 -6.35
N GLU A 85 8.53 15.65 -6.59
CA GLU A 85 7.31 16.33 -6.14
C GLU A 85 6.83 15.82 -4.77
N LEU A 86 7.45 14.73 -4.26
CA LEU A 86 7.08 14.14 -2.99
C LEU A 86 7.45 15.05 -1.81
N GLN A 87 6.49 15.22 -0.91
CA GLN A 87 6.66 15.93 0.36
C GLN A 87 7.10 14.99 1.47
N ARG A 88 7.70 15.52 2.55
CA ARG A 88 8.25 14.72 3.65
C ARG A 88 7.20 13.82 4.32
N GLU A 89 5.98 14.31 4.39
CA GLU A 89 4.78 13.68 4.96
C GLU A 89 4.08 12.71 3.99
N ALA A 90 4.67 12.45 2.82
CA ALA A 90 4.10 11.54 1.84
C ALA A 90 3.89 10.13 2.42
N LEU A 91 2.65 9.65 2.26
CA LEU A 91 2.22 8.36 2.78
C LEU A 91 1.44 7.61 1.70
N LEU A 92 1.73 6.32 1.55
CA LEU A 92 0.92 5.41 0.79
C LEU A 92 -0.11 4.76 1.70
N LEU A 93 -1.38 4.89 1.33
CA LEU A 93 -2.50 4.19 1.96
C LEU A 93 -2.96 3.07 1.03
N PHE A 94 -3.04 1.86 1.56
CA PHE A 94 -3.52 0.67 0.87
C PHE A 94 -4.92 0.34 1.41
N GLU A 95 -5.91 0.33 0.54
CA GLU A 95 -7.29 -0.04 0.83
C GLU A 95 -7.59 -1.36 0.12
N ILE A 96 -7.94 -2.39 0.89
CA ILE A 96 -8.25 -3.71 0.37
C ILE A 96 -9.76 -3.80 0.19
N TYR A 97 -10.19 -3.97 -1.05
CA TYR A 97 -11.59 -4.18 -1.41
C TYR A 97 -11.80 -5.63 -1.81
N ALA A 98 -12.93 -6.20 -1.40
CA ALA A 98 -13.31 -7.56 -1.74
C ALA A 98 -14.77 -7.65 -2.19
N SER A 99 -15.05 -8.59 -3.10
CA SER A 99 -16.39 -9.13 -3.30
C SER A 99 -16.48 -10.51 -2.64
N PHE A 100 -17.70 -10.92 -2.26
CA PHE A 100 -17.93 -12.14 -1.50
C PHE A 100 -18.64 -13.19 -2.35
N VAL A 101 -18.51 -14.46 -1.98
CA VAL A 101 -19.21 -15.57 -2.64
C VAL A 101 -20.71 -15.53 -2.33
N ASP A 102 -21.06 -15.22 -1.08
CA ASP A 102 -22.44 -14.95 -0.65
C ASP A 102 -22.54 -13.50 -0.15
N GLU A 103 -23.47 -12.74 -0.72
CA GLU A 103 -23.76 -11.37 -0.26
C GLU A 103 -24.37 -11.34 1.15
N ALA A 104 -24.90 -12.46 1.67
CA ALA A 104 -25.40 -12.57 3.04
C ALA A 104 -24.27 -12.70 4.09
N ASP A 105 -23.09 -13.20 3.69
CA ASP A 105 -21.89 -13.27 4.55
C ASP A 105 -21.28 -11.90 4.83
N SER A 106 -21.86 -10.87 4.22
CA SER A 106 -21.40 -9.50 4.30
C SER A 106 -21.91 -8.75 5.54
N SER A 107 -22.22 -9.46 6.63
CA SER A 107 -22.83 -8.97 7.88
C SER A 107 -22.05 -7.84 8.59
N VAL A 108 -21.05 -7.27 7.94
CA VAL A 108 -20.41 -6.01 8.26
C VAL A 108 -21.23 -4.83 7.70
N THR A 109 -22.25 -4.43 8.45
CA THR A 109 -23.28 -3.42 8.11
C THR A 109 -22.84 -1.95 8.04
N SER A 110 -21.57 -1.61 7.79
CA SER A 110 -21.18 -0.19 7.56
C SER A 110 -19.91 0.05 6.74
N LEU A 111 -19.44 -0.91 5.95
CA LEU A 111 -18.22 -0.75 5.17
C LEU A 111 -18.46 0.13 3.94
N VAL A 112 -17.53 1.05 3.67
CA VAL A 112 -17.44 1.82 2.43
C VAL A 112 -17.47 0.83 1.25
N SER A 113 -18.42 1.02 0.34
CA SER A 113 -18.53 0.22 -0.89
C SER A 113 -18.16 1.07 -2.10
N GLU A 114 -17.39 0.49 -3.01
CA GLU A 114 -17.02 1.06 -4.31
C GLU A 114 -17.33 0.03 -5.41
N VAL A 115 -17.66 0.51 -6.62
CA VAL A 115 -17.87 -0.34 -7.79
C VAL A 115 -16.62 -0.31 -8.66
N PHE A 116 -16.10 -1.49 -8.98
CA PHE A 116 -14.87 -1.71 -9.73
C PHE A 116 -15.14 -2.62 -10.91
N ASP A 117 -14.95 -2.14 -12.14
CA ASP A 117 -15.20 -2.89 -13.37
C ASP A 117 -16.60 -3.55 -13.42
N GLY A 118 -17.60 -2.87 -12.85
CA GLY A 118 -18.97 -3.36 -12.74
C GLY A 118 -19.24 -4.31 -11.56
N ILE A 119 -18.23 -4.63 -10.76
CA ILE A 119 -18.34 -5.49 -9.57
C ILE A 119 -18.46 -4.60 -8.32
N SER A 120 -19.51 -4.82 -7.53
CA SER A 120 -19.63 -4.19 -6.21
C SER A 120 -18.63 -4.82 -5.25
N MET A 121 -17.81 -4.01 -4.60
CA MET A 121 -16.83 -4.47 -3.62
C MET A 121 -16.93 -3.63 -2.35
N ARG A 122 -16.48 -4.21 -1.23
CA ARG A 122 -16.51 -3.59 0.10
C ARG A 122 -15.11 -3.48 0.66
N LEU A 123 -14.81 -2.38 1.33
CA LEU A 123 -13.54 -2.18 2.03
C LEU A 123 -13.42 -3.17 3.19
N VAL A 124 -12.55 -4.17 3.08
CA VAL A 124 -12.34 -5.18 4.14
C VAL A 124 -11.23 -4.81 5.11
N GLY A 125 -10.30 -3.96 4.68
CA GLY A 125 -9.22 -3.53 5.54
C GLY A 125 -8.31 -2.51 4.87
N TRP A 126 -7.39 -1.98 5.66
CA TRP A 126 -6.44 -0.99 5.18
C TRP A 126 -5.12 -1.04 5.96
N CYS A 127 -4.04 -0.57 5.34
CA CYS A 127 -2.75 -0.34 5.98
C CYS A 127 -2.04 0.84 5.31
N SER A 128 -0.97 1.33 5.91
CA SER A 128 -0.28 2.54 5.46
C SER A 128 1.22 2.43 5.58
N GLN A 129 1.95 3.11 4.70
CA GLN A 129 3.41 3.20 4.74
C GLN A 129 3.87 4.62 4.45
N ALA A 130 4.63 5.23 5.37
CA ALA A 130 5.31 6.48 5.11
C ALA A 130 6.43 6.26 4.07
N LEU A 131 6.54 7.16 3.10
CA LEU A 131 7.55 7.04 2.03
C LEU A 131 8.95 7.46 2.47
N PHE A 132 9.06 8.26 3.53
CA PHE A 132 10.34 8.76 4.04
C PHE A 132 10.59 8.25 5.45
N ASP A 133 11.79 7.72 5.67
CA ASP A 133 12.27 7.31 6.99
C ASP A 133 12.57 8.55 7.88
N HIS A 134 12.97 8.30 9.13
CA HIS A 134 13.31 9.36 10.08
C HIS A 134 14.50 10.23 9.62
N GLU A 135 15.43 9.68 8.84
CA GLU A 135 16.59 10.37 8.26
C GLU A 135 16.28 11.12 6.96
N HIS A 136 15.03 11.04 6.48
CA HIS A 136 14.52 11.68 5.27
C HIS A 136 14.96 10.98 3.98
N ASN A 137 15.37 9.72 4.05
CA ASN A 137 15.56 8.88 2.88
C ASN A 137 14.24 8.27 2.44
N ILE A 138 14.05 8.10 1.13
CA ILE A 138 12.96 7.29 0.60
C ILE A 138 13.20 5.84 1.04
N ILE A 139 12.19 5.21 1.61
CA ILE A 139 12.26 3.80 1.98
C ILE A 139 12.40 2.94 0.72
N GLY A 140 13.31 1.98 0.74
CA GLY A 140 13.49 0.98 -0.31
C GLY A 140 13.15 -0.43 0.18
N GLY A 141 13.04 -1.36 -0.76
CA GLY A 141 13.04 -2.79 -0.47
C GLY A 141 11.66 -3.35 -0.23
N GLU A 142 11.61 -4.54 0.35
CA GLU A 142 10.37 -5.24 0.67
C GLU A 142 9.86 -4.84 2.06
N HIS A 143 8.56 -4.60 2.18
CA HIS A 143 7.88 -4.26 3.42
C HIS A 143 6.66 -5.16 3.64
N TYR A 144 6.42 -5.50 4.90
CA TYR A 144 5.33 -6.36 5.35
C TYR A 144 4.39 -5.53 6.20
N LEU A 145 3.17 -5.30 5.71
CA LEU A 145 2.21 -4.39 6.31
C LEU A 145 1.05 -5.17 6.93
N GLY A 146 0.89 -5.05 8.25
CA GLY A 146 -0.27 -5.60 8.95
C GLY A 146 -1.53 -4.80 8.61
N ILE A 147 -2.61 -5.50 8.25
CA ILE A 147 -3.86 -4.88 7.79
C ILE A 147 -4.81 -4.66 8.96
N ILE A 148 -5.33 -3.45 9.11
CA ILE A 148 -6.39 -3.14 10.05
C ILE A 148 -7.72 -3.56 9.43
N ASP A 149 -8.52 -4.28 10.21
CA ASP A 149 -9.87 -4.67 9.84
C ASP A 149 -10.81 -3.45 9.84
N ALA A 150 -11.44 -3.22 8.68
CA ALA A 150 -12.35 -2.09 8.49
C ALA A 150 -13.68 -2.28 9.24
N ALA A 151 -14.05 -3.52 9.62
CA ALA A 151 -15.26 -3.81 10.37
C ALA A 151 -15.20 -3.31 11.82
N THR A 152 -14.01 -3.36 12.40
CA THR A 152 -13.79 -3.14 13.84
C THR A 152 -13.16 -1.80 14.16
N THR A 153 -12.55 -1.14 13.16
CA THR A 153 -11.79 0.09 13.38
C THR A 153 -12.27 1.18 12.43
N ALA A 154 -12.75 2.29 13.00
CA ALA A 154 -13.01 3.50 12.23
C ALA A 154 -11.71 3.97 11.58
N ARG A 155 -11.80 4.55 10.38
CA ARG A 155 -10.65 5.14 9.65
C ARG A 155 -10.16 6.41 10.34
N THR A 156 -9.63 6.27 11.55
CA THR A 156 -9.13 7.36 12.40
C THR A 156 -7.61 7.34 12.39
N GLY A 157 -7.02 8.03 11.42
CA GLY A 157 -5.58 8.25 11.37
C GLY A 157 -4.88 7.42 10.30
N PHE A 158 -4.19 8.12 9.39
CA PHE A 158 -3.41 7.57 8.28
C PHE A 158 -2.14 6.81 8.71
N TYR A 159 -1.93 6.64 10.01
CA TYR A 159 -0.77 5.99 10.60
C TYR A 159 -1.28 4.84 11.44
N SER A 160 -1.30 3.64 10.90
CA SER A 160 -1.67 2.48 11.69
C SER A 160 -0.65 1.36 11.49
N LEU A 161 0.10 1.12 12.56
CA LEU A 161 1.10 0.06 12.67
C LEU A 161 0.40 -1.10 13.37
N ARG A 162 -0.32 -1.94 12.61
CA ARG A 162 -0.73 -3.25 13.14
C ARG A 162 0.50 -4.13 13.20
N ASN A 163 0.70 -4.80 14.33
CA ASN A 163 1.84 -5.71 14.49
C ASN A 163 1.63 -6.95 13.59
N ILE A 164 2.60 -7.22 12.72
CA ILE A 164 2.55 -8.40 11.84
C ILE A 164 2.72 -9.72 12.59
N LEU A 165 3.22 -9.67 13.83
CA LEU A 165 3.39 -10.84 14.69
C LEU A 165 2.09 -11.24 15.42
N ASP A 166 1.02 -10.44 15.28
CA ASP A 166 -0.28 -10.80 15.84
C ASP A 166 -0.83 -12.04 15.14
N HIS A 167 -1.40 -12.96 15.91
CA HIS A 167 -1.98 -14.19 15.37
C HIS A 167 -3.07 -13.88 14.33
N ASN A 168 -3.04 -14.53 13.17
CA ASN A 168 -3.95 -14.32 12.04
C ASN A 168 -4.03 -12.85 11.56
N CYS A 169 -2.97 -12.06 11.71
CA CYS A 169 -2.89 -10.75 11.09
C CYS A 169 -2.84 -10.90 9.57
N PRO A 170 -3.80 -10.33 8.80
CA PRO A 170 -3.66 -10.28 7.35
C PRO A 170 -2.51 -9.35 6.99
N ILE A 171 -1.62 -9.81 6.11
CA ILE A 171 -0.38 -9.12 5.77
C ILE A 171 -0.38 -8.82 4.28
N LEU A 172 -0.11 -7.56 3.92
CA LEU A 172 0.20 -7.14 2.56
C LEU A 172 1.71 -6.99 2.41
N THR A 173 2.30 -7.62 1.40
CA THR A 173 3.68 -7.35 1.00
C THR A 173 3.74 -6.35 -0.14
N ILE A 174 4.63 -5.37 0.01
CA ILE A 174 4.92 -4.37 -1.00
C ILE A 174 6.43 -4.28 -1.22
N SER A 175 6.86 -3.78 -2.37
CA SER A 175 8.24 -3.41 -2.57
C SER A 175 8.38 -2.05 -3.23
N LEU A 176 9.26 -1.21 -2.69
CA LEU A 176 9.68 0.04 -3.29
C LEU A 176 11.05 -0.12 -3.95
N PRO A 177 11.33 0.62 -5.05
CA PRO A 177 12.64 0.58 -5.69
C PRO A 177 13.79 0.78 -4.70
N ASN A 178 14.78 -0.10 -4.74
CA ASN A 178 16.02 0.00 -3.94
C ASN A 178 16.95 1.08 -4.52
N GLN A 179 16.49 2.32 -4.56
CA GLN A 179 17.30 3.46 -4.95
C GLN A 179 17.49 4.41 -3.77
N PRO A 180 18.74 4.79 -3.44
CA PRO A 180 19.01 5.66 -2.31
C PRO A 180 18.68 7.10 -2.70
N PHE A 181 17.45 7.50 -2.47
CA PHE A 181 16.99 8.88 -2.64
C PHE A 181 16.80 9.53 -1.28
N TYR A 182 17.12 10.82 -1.15
CA TYR A 182 16.86 11.58 0.08
C TYR A 182 16.20 12.94 -0.20
N LEU A 183 15.37 13.39 0.74
CA LEU A 183 14.81 14.73 0.71
C LEU A 183 15.85 15.73 1.26
N PRO A 184 16.30 16.73 0.47
CA PRO A 184 17.23 17.73 0.96
C PRO A 184 16.65 18.52 2.15
N LYS A 185 17.48 18.80 3.15
CA LYS A 185 17.11 19.77 4.18
C LYS A 185 16.99 21.14 3.53
N ILE A 186 15.80 21.73 3.55
CA ILE A 186 15.61 23.11 3.11
C ILE A 186 16.37 24.00 4.10
N GLN A 187 17.56 24.48 3.73
CA GLN A 187 18.18 25.59 4.44
C GLN A 187 17.30 26.81 4.20
N ALA A 188 16.64 27.29 5.25
CA ALA A 188 16.06 28.63 5.24
C ALA A 188 17.16 29.58 4.77
N ARG A 189 16.90 30.31 3.67
CA ARG A 189 17.80 31.37 3.21
C ARG A 189 18.12 32.26 4.40
N LYS A 190 19.39 32.29 4.79
CA LYS A 190 19.94 33.42 5.54
C LYS A 190 20.05 34.57 4.56
N ASP A 191 18.91 35.17 4.21
CA ASP A 191 18.95 36.49 3.61
C ASP A 191 19.40 37.43 4.74
N MET A 192 20.69 37.79 4.70
CA MET A 192 21.33 38.83 5.51
C MET A 192 20.85 40.21 5.10
#